data_AF-A0A936D0T3-F1
#
_entry.id   AF-A0A936D0T3-F1
#
_cell.length_a   1.000
_cell.length_b   1.000
_cell.length_c   1.000
_cell.angle_alpha   90.00
_cell.angle_beta   90.00
_cell.angle_gamma   90.00
#
_symmetry.space_group_name_H-M   'P 1'
#
loop_
_entity.id
_entity.type
_entity.pdbx_description
1 polymer ?
#
loop_
_entity_poly.entity_id
_entity_poly.type
_entity_poly.pdbx_seq_one_letter_code
_entity_poly.pdbx_strand_id
1 'polypeptide(L)'
;MRATKFLAISLICITLTACVSSLLIGNKVQSKLMWSFLKPLVGFDPNEVNLFETPMIKNRMTKLLGDKYEPTMKLLRTAQEIQQEGALFYVASRYAPPKVQAITDKAGMVWNADTNQMAVVLIKDGIPQIFSEQIENAKEKITPALPQELKNAYDTAIEKKKELDALKDKIETAQDTLENIPEKVGNMAAEKVDQLKNQATEKVIEKTEEKILESVTE
;
A
#
# COMPACT_ATOMS: atom_id res chain seq x y z
N MET A 1 -42.34 38.49 -36.08
CA MET A 1 -42.45 37.30 -35.18
C MET A 1 -41.25 36.35 -35.19
N ARG A 2 -40.44 36.24 -36.26
CA ARG A 2 -39.26 35.35 -36.26
C ARG A 2 -38.09 35.89 -35.42
N ALA A 3 -37.76 37.17 -35.51
CA ALA A 3 -36.64 37.79 -34.77
C ALA A 3 -36.79 37.74 -33.24
N THR A 4 -38.01 37.96 -32.72
CA THR A 4 -38.30 37.86 -31.28
C THR A 4 -38.15 36.44 -30.73
N LYS A 5 -38.41 35.41 -31.55
CA LYS A 5 -38.18 34.01 -31.17
C LYS A 5 -36.69 33.66 -31.11
N PHE A 6 -35.88 34.18 -32.04
CA PHE A 6 -34.41 33.99 -31.99
C PHE A 6 -33.76 34.72 -30.81
N LEU A 7 -34.25 35.92 -30.47
CA LEU A 7 -33.79 36.66 -29.30
C LEU A 7 -34.09 35.92 -27.98
N ALA A 8 -35.29 35.36 -27.86
CA ALA A 8 -35.69 34.56 -26.68
C ALA A 8 -34.87 33.27 -26.55
N ILE A 9 -34.58 32.58 -27.66
CA ILE A 9 -33.74 31.37 -27.65
C ILE A 9 -32.30 31.71 -27.27
N SER A 10 -31.75 32.80 -27.77
CA SER A 10 -30.40 33.26 -27.41
C SER A 10 -30.29 33.63 -25.94
N LEU A 11 -31.30 34.30 -25.37
CA LEU A 11 -31.33 34.67 -23.96
C LEU A 11 -31.39 33.43 -23.04
N ILE A 12 -32.18 32.41 -23.40
CA ILE A 12 -32.28 31.15 -22.66
C ILE A 12 -30.93 30.40 -22.68
N CYS A 13 -30.25 30.32 -23.83
CA CYS A 13 -28.93 29.67 -23.92
C CYS A 13 -27.87 30.35 -23.03
N ILE A 14 -27.91 31.67 -22.86
CA ILE A 14 -26.98 32.41 -22.00
C ILE A 14 -27.26 32.14 -20.51
N THR A 15 -28.53 31.95 -20.13
CA THR A 15 -28.88 31.62 -18.73
C THR A 15 -28.52 30.19 -18.34
N LEU A 16 -28.52 29.24 -19.28
CA LEU A 16 -28.11 27.86 -19.00
C LEU A 16 -26.59 27.70 -18.79
N THR A 17 -25.75 28.48 -19.49
CA THR A 17 -24.28 28.39 -19.31
C THR A 17 -23.82 28.99 -17.98
N ALA A 18 -24.52 30.00 -17.45
CA ALA A 18 -24.25 30.60 -16.14
C ALA A 18 -24.47 29.64 -14.96
N CYS A 19 -25.42 28.70 -15.08
CA CYS A 19 -25.66 27.69 -14.04
C CYS A 19 -24.53 26.65 -13.93
N VAL A 20 -23.86 26.32 -15.04
CA VAL A 20 -22.75 25.35 -15.04
C VAL A 20 -21.47 25.97 -14.45
N SER A 21 -21.23 27.26 -14.72
CA SER A 21 -20.09 27.98 -14.15
C SER A 21 -20.16 28.11 -12.62
N SER A 22 -21.37 28.22 -12.05
CA SER A 22 -21.58 28.35 -10.60
C SER A 22 -21.17 27.08 -9.83
N LEU A 23 -21.36 25.89 -10.42
CA LEU A 23 -20.92 24.63 -9.82
C LEU A 23 -19.38 24.50 -9.79
N LEU A 24 -18.71 24.98 -10.84
CA LEU A 24 -17.24 25.01 -10.92
C LEU A 24 -16.62 26.08 -10.00
N ILE A 25 -17.29 27.23 -9.84
CA ILE A 25 -16.92 28.27 -8.85
C ILE A 25 -17.08 27.72 -7.42
N GLY A 26 -18.06 26.85 -7.19
CA GLY A 26 -18.29 26.17 -5.91
C GLY A 26 -17.05 25.47 -5.37
N ASN A 27 -16.27 24.79 -6.23
CA ASN A 27 -15.06 24.09 -5.79
C ASN A 27 -13.97 25.04 -5.28
N LYS A 28 -13.80 26.21 -5.92
CA LYS A 28 -12.81 27.22 -5.49
C LYS A 28 -13.20 27.87 -4.16
N VAL A 29 -14.49 28.14 -3.97
CA VAL A 29 -15.00 28.72 -2.71
C VAL A 29 -14.87 27.71 -1.57
N GLN A 30 -15.21 26.44 -1.80
CA GLN A 30 -15.02 25.36 -0.83
C GLN A 30 -13.54 25.14 -0.50
N SER A 31 -12.65 25.22 -1.51
CA SER A 31 -11.20 25.11 -1.27
C SER A 31 -10.69 26.23 -0.37
N LYS A 32 -11.14 27.47 -0.61
CA LYS A 32 -10.76 28.63 0.21
C LYS A 32 -11.26 28.51 1.65
N LEU A 33 -12.46 27.98 1.85
CA LEU A 33 -13.00 27.69 3.18
C LEU A 33 -12.17 26.63 3.89
N MET A 34 -11.90 25.50 3.25
CA MET A 34 -11.08 24.43 3.81
C MET A 34 -9.66 24.93 4.12
N TRP A 35 -9.06 25.70 3.21
CA TRP A 35 -7.75 26.31 3.42
C TRP A 35 -7.76 27.22 4.66
N SER A 36 -8.77 28.08 4.80
CA SER A 36 -8.90 28.97 5.97
C SER A 36 -9.15 28.20 7.27
N PHE A 37 -9.74 27.00 7.19
CA PHE A 37 -9.95 26.12 8.32
C PHE A 37 -8.66 25.38 8.72
N LEU A 38 -7.91 24.83 7.76
CA LEU A 38 -6.71 24.03 8.01
C LEU A 38 -5.46 24.88 8.29
N LYS A 39 -5.32 26.02 7.62
CA LYS A 39 -4.11 26.86 7.72
C LYS A 39 -3.76 27.28 9.16
N PRO A 40 -4.72 27.68 10.01
CA PRO A 40 -4.43 27.99 11.42
C PRO A 40 -4.07 26.77 12.26
N LEU A 41 -4.42 25.55 11.81
CA LEU A 41 -4.20 24.30 12.55
C LEU A 41 -2.85 23.64 12.23
N VAL A 42 -2.09 24.18 11.27
CA VAL A 42 -0.76 23.66 10.94
C VAL A 42 0.16 23.78 12.16
N GLY A 43 0.83 22.68 12.51
CA GLY A 43 1.68 22.54 13.69
C GLY A 43 0.96 22.03 14.94
N PHE A 44 -0.37 21.87 14.92
CA PHE A 44 -1.12 21.30 16.04
C PHE A 44 -1.35 19.80 15.87
N ASP A 45 -1.53 19.10 16.99
CA ASP A 45 -1.94 17.70 17.00
C ASP A 45 -3.38 17.56 16.47
N PRO A 46 -3.60 16.74 15.41
CA PRO A 46 -4.91 16.59 14.80
C PRO A 46 -5.98 16.03 15.74
N ASN A 47 -5.58 15.32 16.80
CA ASN A 47 -6.50 14.81 17.83
C ASN A 47 -6.88 15.90 18.82
N GLU A 48 -5.94 16.76 19.23
CA GLU A 48 -6.21 17.87 20.15
C GLU A 48 -7.19 18.89 19.53
N VAL A 49 -7.05 19.14 18.23
CA VAL A 49 -7.95 20.06 17.50
C VAL A 49 -9.18 19.36 16.91
N ASN A 50 -9.39 18.07 17.22
CA ASN A 50 -10.51 17.25 16.72
C ASN A 50 -10.68 17.31 15.19
N LEU A 51 -9.56 17.37 14.43
CA LEU A 51 -9.57 17.49 12.97
C LEU A 51 -10.43 16.40 12.33
N PHE A 52 -10.25 15.17 12.78
CA PHE A 52 -10.91 14.00 12.20
C PHE A 52 -12.40 13.88 12.55
N GLU A 53 -12.85 14.55 13.61
CA GLU A 53 -14.26 14.59 14.00
C GLU A 53 -15.02 15.74 13.35
N THR A 54 -14.31 16.66 12.69
CA THR A 54 -14.92 17.73 11.90
C THR A 54 -15.78 17.11 10.79
N PRO A 55 -17.09 17.41 10.70
CA PRO A 55 -18.00 16.74 9.77
C PRO A 55 -17.52 16.76 8.31
N MET A 56 -16.92 17.87 7.88
CA MET A 56 -16.38 18.02 6.54
C MET A 56 -15.24 17.03 6.23
N ILE A 57 -14.36 16.74 7.19
CA ILE A 57 -13.28 15.77 7.04
C ILE A 57 -13.81 14.35 7.21
N LYS A 58 -14.57 14.11 8.29
CA LYS A 58 -15.13 12.80 8.63
C LYS A 58 -15.97 12.20 7.51
N ASN A 59 -16.87 13.00 6.92
CA ASN A 59 -17.76 12.54 5.86
C ASN A 59 -16.98 12.18 4.59
N ARG A 60 -15.98 12.99 4.23
CA ARG A 60 -15.10 12.73 3.07
C ARG A 60 -14.27 11.46 3.28
N MET A 61 -13.62 11.33 4.44
CA MET A 61 -12.84 10.16 4.80
C MET A 61 -13.67 8.88 4.82
N THR A 62 -14.89 8.92 5.38
CA THR A 62 -15.80 7.76 5.43
C THR A 62 -16.21 7.34 4.03
N LYS A 63 -16.61 8.29 3.18
CA LYS A 63 -16.98 8.04 1.78
C LYS A 63 -15.80 7.49 0.96
N LEU A 64 -14.60 8.01 1.20
CA LEU A 64 -13.39 7.66 0.46
C LEU A 64 -12.86 6.26 0.82
N LEU A 65 -12.90 5.91 2.11
CA LEU A 65 -12.25 4.71 2.63
C LEU A 65 -13.17 3.50 2.77
N GLY A 66 -14.48 3.71 2.97
CA GLY A 66 -15.42 2.62 3.22
C GLY A 66 -14.93 1.67 4.32
N ASP A 67 -14.79 0.38 4.00
CA ASP A 67 -14.32 -0.67 4.92
C ASP A 67 -12.89 -0.45 5.46
N LYS A 68 -12.10 0.43 4.82
CA LYS A 68 -10.75 0.78 5.26
C LYS A 68 -10.73 1.99 6.20
N TYR A 69 -11.89 2.57 6.54
CA TYR A 69 -11.97 3.75 7.41
C TYR A 69 -11.34 3.49 8.78
N GLU A 70 -11.88 2.56 9.56
CA GLU A 70 -11.40 2.26 10.92
C GLU A 70 -9.90 1.91 11.00
N PRO A 71 -9.35 0.97 10.21
CA PRO A 71 -7.94 0.66 10.28
C PRO A 71 -7.05 1.84 9.89
N THR A 72 -7.48 2.68 8.95
CA THR A 72 -6.75 3.90 8.58
C THR A 72 -6.78 4.90 9.72
N MET A 73 -7.96 5.14 10.31
CA MET A 73 -8.12 6.10 11.40
C MET A 73 -7.32 5.70 12.64
N LYS A 74 -7.20 4.40 12.92
CA LYS A 74 -6.35 3.89 14.00
C LYS A 74 -4.89 4.33 13.84
N LEU A 75 -4.38 4.35 12.61
CA LEU A 75 -3.03 4.85 12.30
C LEU A 75 -3.00 6.38 12.32
N LEU A 76 -3.91 7.06 11.63
CA LEU A 76 -3.92 8.53 11.53
C LEU A 76 -4.07 9.23 12.89
N ARG A 77 -4.80 8.64 13.85
CA ARG A 77 -4.89 9.16 15.22
C ARG A 77 -3.58 9.11 16.00
N THR A 78 -2.55 8.43 15.50
CA THR A 78 -1.20 8.48 16.07
C THR A 78 -0.37 9.65 15.55
N ALA A 79 -0.87 10.39 14.56
CA ALA A 79 -0.16 11.56 14.04
C ALA A 79 -0.03 12.64 15.11
N GLN A 80 1.08 13.36 15.09
CA GLN A 80 1.39 14.39 16.09
C GLN A 80 1.13 15.80 15.58
N GLU A 81 1.15 16.00 14.26
CA GLU A 81 1.02 17.33 13.70
C GLU A 81 0.32 17.32 12.36
N ILE A 82 -0.43 18.37 12.13
CA ILE A 82 -0.92 18.78 10.82
C ILE A 82 0.21 19.54 10.14
N GLN A 83 0.67 19.04 9.00
CA GLN A 83 1.78 19.61 8.25
C GLN A 83 1.31 20.28 6.97
N GLN A 84 2.16 21.13 6.41
CA GLN A 84 1.92 21.77 5.12
C GLN A 84 3.17 21.75 4.25
N GLU A 85 3.02 21.31 2.99
CA GLU A 85 4.06 21.36 1.95
C GLU A 85 3.48 22.04 0.70
N GLY A 86 3.84 23.29 0.46
CA GLY A 86 3.24 24.10 -0.60
C GLY A 86 1.71 24.22 -0.43
N ALA A 87 0.95 23.73 -1.42
CA ALA A 87 -0.51 23.69 -1.39
C ALA A 87 -1.10 22.45 -0.68
N LEU A 88 -0.26 21.51 -0.25
CA LEU A 88 -0.70 20.28 0.40
C LEU A 88 -0.77 20.47 1.91
N PHE A 89 -1.92 20.16 2.49
CA PHE A 89 -2.10 19.98 3.92
C PHE A 89 -2.18 18.49 4.20
N TYR A 90 -1.40 17.99 5.14
CA TYR A 90 -1.36 16.56 5.37
C TYR A 90 -1.16 16.20 6.83
N VAL A 91 -1.52 14.96 7.13
CA VAL A 91 -1.34 14.33 8.42
C VAL A 91 -0.76 12.96 8.15
N ALA A 92 0.41 12.67 8.71
CA ALA A 92 1.06 11.38 8.59
C ALA A 92 1.07 10.68 9.95
N SER A 93 0.65 9.40 9.97
CA SER A 93 0.71 8.60 11.17
C SER A 93 2.15 8.45 11.65
N ARG A 94 2.32 8.39 12.96
CA ARG A 94 3.59 8.00 13.55
C ARG A 94 3.87 6.53 13.27
N TYR A 95 5.14 6.20 13.40
CA TYR A 95 5.62 4.82 13.36
C TYR A 95 4.83 3.98 14.38
N ALA A 96 3.97 3.08 13.90
CA ALA A 96 3.32 2.11 14.78
C ALA A 96 4.41 1.15 15.30
N PRO A 97 4.57 0.98 16.63
CA PRO A 97 5.67 0.20 17.19
C PRO A 97 5.66 -1.25 16.68
N PRO A 98 6.84 -1.86 16.55
CA PRO A 98 7.05 -2.98 15.66
C PRO A 98 6.56 -4.27 16.32
N LYS A 99 5.53 -4.89 15.75
CA LYS A 99 5.69 -6.32 15.49
C LYS A 99 6.83 -6.41 14.46
N VAL A 100 7.75 -7.36 14.61
CA VAL A 100 8.87 -7.58 13.69
C VAL A 100 8.33 -7.71 12.27
N GLN A 101 8.31 -6.61 11.53
CA GLN A 101 7.74 -6.51 10.19
C GLN A 101 8.74 -5.71 9.34
N ALA A 102 9.01 -6.20 8.14
CA ALA A 102 9.95 -5.56 7.22
C ALA A 102 9.48 -4.17 6.75
N ILE A 103 8.17 -3.92 6.82
CA ILE A 103 7.53 -2.64 6.46
C ILE A 103 6.59 -2.26 7.60
N THR A 104 6.71 -1.02 8.08
CA THR A 104 5.85 -0.52 9.16
C THR A 104 4.53 0.00 8.61
N ASP A 105 3.44 -0.32 9.31
CA ASP A 105 2.13 0.23 9.02
C ASP A 105 2.16 1.75 9.12
N LYS A 106 1.68 2.43 8.08
CA LYS A 106 1.62 3.89 8.00
C LYS A 106 0.36 4.32 7.26
N ALA A 107 -0.27 5.38 7.71
CA ALA A 107 -1.34 6.06 7.00
C ALA A 107 -1.00 7.54 6.84
N GLY A 108 -1.47 8.14 5.76
CA GLY A 108 -1.34 9.56 5.52
C GLY A 108 -2.62 10.11 4.89
N MET A 109 -3.19 11.16 5.46
CA MET A 109 -4.26 11.94 4.85
C MET A 109 -3.64 13.18 4.21
N VAL A 110 -3.97 13.46 2.96
CA VAL A 110 -3.51 14.63 2.21
C VAL A 110 -4.72 15.35 1.65
N TRP A 111 -4.73 16.66 1.76
CA TRP A 111 -5.68 17.54 1.08
C TRP A 111 -4.92 18.60 0.28
N ASN A 112 -5.30 18.80 -0.97
CA ASN A 112 -4.68 19.76 -1.87
C ASN A 112 -5.55 21.04 -1.97
N ALA A 113 -4.98 22.18 -1.60
CA ALA A 113 -5.66 23.47 -1.58
C ALA A 113 -5.96 24.07 -2.96
N ASP A 114 -5.25 23.65 -4.01
CA ASP A 114 -5.49 24.15 -5.36
C ASP A 114 -6.67 23.41 -6.02
N THR A 115 -6.76 22.10 -5.79
CA THR A 115 -7.76 21.24 -6.42
C THR A 115 -8.94 20.89 -5.53
N ASN A 116 -8.86 21.21 -4.23
CA ASN A 116 -9.77 20.80 -3.17
C ASN A 116 -9.95 19.27 -3.05
N GLN A 117 -8.96 18.49 -3.46
CA GLN A 117 -9.06 17.02 -3.44
C GLN A 117 -8.41 16.43 -2.20
N MET A 118 -9.03 15.40 -1.66
CA MET A 118 -8.49 14.58 -0.59
C MET A 118 -7.97 13.25 -1.14
N ALA A 119 -6.84 12.81 -0.59
CA ALA A 119 -6.30 11.48 -0.79
C ALA A 119 -5.81 10.89 0.52
N VAL A 120 -5.81 9.57 0.59
CA VAL A 120 -5.31 8.80 1.71
C VAL A 120 -4.36 7.74 1.21
N VAL A 121 -3.17 7.71 1.79
CA VAL A 121 -2.19 6.62 1.65
C VAL A 121 -2.38 5.69 2.83
N LEU A 122 -2.49 4.39 2.57
CA LEU A 122 -2.50 3.34 3.58
C LEU A 122 -1.48 2.27 3.21
N ILE A 123 -0.49 2.09 4.06
CA ILE A 123 0.47 0.98 4.02
C ILE A 123 0.10 0.11 5.20
N LYS A 124 -0.41 -1.09 4.91
CA LYS A 124 -0.81 -2.04 5.94
C LYS A 124 -0.33 -3.43 5.56
N ASP A 125 0.33 -4.12 6.50
CA ASP A 125 0.90 -5.46 6.27
C ASP A 125 1.82 -5.48 5.03
N GLY A 126 2.54 -4.37 4.79
CA GLY A 126 3.40 -4.19 3.63
C GLY A 126 2.70 -3.94 2.29
N ILE A 127 1.37 -3.80 2.28
CA ILE A 127 0.59 -3.54 1.06
C ILE A 127 0.27 -2.05 0.96
N PRO A 128 0.90 -1.30 0.04
CA PRO A 128 0.61 0.10 -0.19
C PRO A 128 -0.67 0.27 -1.02
N GLN A 129 -1.56 1.17 -0.59
CA GLN A 129 -2.81 1.53 -1.25
C GLN A 129 -3.01 3.05 -1.21
N ILE A 130 -3.55 3.60 -2.30
CA ILE A 130 -3.92 5.02 -2.41
C ILE A 130 -5.41 5.11 -2.72
N PHE A 131 -6.11 5.88 -1.91
CA PHE A 131 -7.51 6.24 -2.09
C PHE A 131 -7.56 7.73 -2.43
N SER A 132 -8.07 8.12 -3.59
CA SER A 132 -8.20 9.53 -3.96
C SER A 132 -9.63 9.86 -4.40
N GLU A 133 -10.12 11.02 -3.98
CA GLU A 133 -11.34 11.57 -4.50
C GLU A 133 -11.19 11.82 -6.01
N GLN A 134 -12.21 11.44 -6.76
CA GLN A 134 -12.30 11.72 -8.19
C GLN A 134 -13.19 12.95 -8.37
N ILE A 135 -12.82 13.85 -9.28
CA ILE A 135 -13.72 14.91 -9.68
C ILE A 135 -14.83 14.27 -10.51
N GLU A 136 -16.08 14.51 -10.15
CA GLU A 136 -17.24 14.10 -10.94
C GLU A 136 -17.11 14.67 -12.36
N ASN A 137 -17.15 13.79 -13.38
CA ASN A 137 -16.96 14.09 -14.81
C ASN A 137 -15.50 14.31 -15.28
N ALA A 138 -14.48 14.01 -14.46
CA ALA A 138 -13.13 13.90 -14.98
C ALA A 138 -13.01 12.69 -15.92
N LYS A 139 -12.51 12.92 -17.15
CA LYS A 139 -12.29 11.86 -18.14
C LYS A 139 -11.18 10.88 -17.72
N GLU A 140 -10.29 11.31 -16.82
CA GLU A 140 -9.14 10.54 -16.38
C GLU A 140 -9.06 10.53 -14.85
N LYS A 141 -8.60 9.41 -14.31
CA LYS A 141 -8.36 9.24 -12.88
C LYS A 141 -7.21 10.17 -12.47
N ILE A 142 -7.45 11.01 -11.46
CA ILE A 142 -6.42 11.94 -11.00
C ILE A 142 -5.46 11.22 -10.05
N THR A 143 -4.18 11.26 -10.39
CA THR A 143 -3.11 10.83 -9.50
C THR A 143 -2.91 11.89 -8.43
N PRO A 144 -3.07 11.56 -7.14
CA PRO A 144 -2.92 12.55 -6.08
C PRO A 144 -1.45 12.96 -5.93
N ALA A 145 -1.23 14.26 -5.71
CA ALA A 145 0.06 14.76 -5.26
C ALA A 145 0.28 14.35 -3.80
N LEU A 146 1.42 13.75 -3.50
CA LEU A 146 1.80 13.35 -2.15
C LEU A 146 2.96 14.22 -1.63
N PRO A 147 2.96 14.57 -0.34
CA PRO A 147 4.12 15.21 0.29
C PRO A 147 5.30 14.23 0.31
N GLN A 148 6.51 14.77 0.44
CA GLN A 148 7.74 13.98 0.28
C GLN A 148 7.82 12.80 1.26
N GLU A 149 7.38 12.98 2.50
CA GLU A 149 7.37 11.92 3.53
C GLU A 149 6.53 10.70 3.09
N LEU A 150 5.29 10.97 2.65
CA LEU A 150 4.37 9.90 2.25
C LEU A 150 4.78 9.26 0.93
N LYS A 151 5.36 10.05 0.01
CA LYS A 151 5.92 9.53 -1.24
C LYS A 151 7.03 8.52 -0.95
N ASN A 152 8.00 8.88 -0.11
CA ASN A 152 9.11 8.00 0.24
C ASN A 152 8.64 6.70 0.89
N ALA A 153 7.68 6.79 1.83
CA ALA A 153 7.11 5.61 2.48
C ALA A 153 6.36 4.71 1.50
N TYR A 154 5.58 5.30 0.60
CA TYR A 154 4.84 4.58 -0.43
C TYR A 154 5.76 3.87 -1.42
N ASP A 155 6.78 4.55 -1.92
CA ASP A 155 7.77 3.98 -2.86
C ASP A 155 8.53 2.83 -2.21
N THR A 156 8.97 2.99 -0.96
CA THR A 156 9.64 1.94 -0.18
C THR A 156 8.75 0.71 -0.02
N ALA A 157 7.46 0.91 0.29
CA ALA A 157 6.50 -0.18 0.43
C ALA A 157 6.25 -0.91 -0.90
N ILE A 158 6.24 -0.19 -2.04
CA ILE A 158 6.14 -0.82 -3.37
C ILE A 158 7.34 -1.70 -3.65
N GLU A 159 8.56 -1.19 -3.44
CA GLU A 159 9.79 -1.93 -3.71
C GLU A 159 9.83 -3.21 -2.88
N LYS A 160 9.55 -3.11 -1.59
CA LYS A 160 9.53 -4.26 -0.67
C LYS A 160 8.41 -5.24 -0.99
N LYS A 161 7.24 -4.76 -1.44
CA LYS A 161 6.18 -5.64 -1.93
C LYS A 161 6.64 -6.44 -3.15
N LYS A 162 7.31 -5.81 -4.12
CA LYS A 162 7.85 -6.51 -5.29
C LYS A 162 8.89 -7.58 -4.91
N GLU A 163 9.77 -7.27 -3.95
CA GLU A 163 10.72 -8.26 -3.41
C GLU A 163 10.01 -9.45 -2.75
N LEU A 164 8.96 -9.18 -1.96
CA LEU A 164 8.14 -10.20 -1.30
C LEU A 164 7.40 -11.07 -2.31
N ASP A 165 6.79 -10.47 -3.34
CA ASP A 165 6.08 -11.19 -4.40
C ASP A 165 7.08 -12.07 -5.19
N ALA A 166 8.25 -11.54 -5.56
CA ALA A 166 9.30 -12.33 -6.23
C ALA A 166 9.88 -13.47 -5.36
N LEU A 167 9.92 -13.29 -4.03
CA LEU A 167 10.32 -14.37 -3.11
C LEU A 167 9.23 -15.44 -2.99
N LYS A 168 7.96 -15.04 -2.96
CA LYS A 168 6.82 -15.98 -2.98
C LYS A 168 6.84 -16.82 -4.26
N ASP A 169 7.04 -16.19 -5.42
CA ASP A 169 7.12 -16.90 -6.70
C ASP A 169 8.23 -17.96 -6.68
N LYS A 170 9.40 -17.64 -6.07
CA LYS A 170 10.51 -18.59 -5.93
C LYS A 170 10.20 -19.72 -4.95
N ILE A 171 9.51 -19.44 -3.84
CA ILE A 171 9.09 -20.45 -2.87
C ILE A 171 8.03 -21.36 -3.48
N GLU A 172 7.05 -20.81 -4.20
CA GLU A 172 6.01 -21.55 -4.91
C GLU A 172 6.63 -22.43 -6.00
N THR A 173 7.56 -21.89 -6.80
CA THR A 173 8.32 -22.68 -7.78
C THR A 173 9.13 -23.80 -7.11
N ALA A 174 9.76 -23.52 -5.96
CA ALA A 174 10.50 -24.53 -5.22
C ALA A 174 9.58 -25.59 -4.59
N GLN A 175 8.40 -25.20 -4.10
CA GLN A 175 7.37 -26.10 -3.57
C GLN A 175 6.77 -26.97 -4.68
N ASP A 176 6.45 -26.42 -5.84
CA ASP A 176 6.01 -27.16 -7.02
C ASP A 176 7.10 -28.12 -7.51
N THR A 177 8.38 -27.72 -7.43
CA THR A 177 9.50 -28.61 -7.75
C THR A 177 9.62 -29.75 -6.73
N LEU A 178 9.25 -29.53 -5.47
CA LEU A 178 9.26 -30.53 -4.40
C LEU A 178 8.01 -31.45 -4.42
N GLU A 179 6.84 -30.94 -4.80
CA GLU A 179 5.60 -31.72 -4.98
C GLU A 179 5.60 -32.51 -6.29
N ASN A 180 6.19 -31.99 -7.36
CA ASN A 180 6.41 -32.70 -8.62
C ASN A 180 7.63 -33.63 -8.60
N ILE A 181 8.05 -34.07 -7.41
CA ILE A 181 8.90 -35.26 -7.23
C ILE A 181 8.04 -36.53 -7.02
N PRO A 182 7.17 -37.00 -7.95
CA PRO A 182 6.84 -38.42 -7.96
C PRO A 182 7.89 -39.22 -8.74
N GLU A 183 8.41 -40.26 -8.08
CA GLU A 183 9.01 -41.48 -8.64
C GLU A 183 10.37 -41.48 -9.37
N LYS A 184 11.14 -40.38 -9.45
CA LYS A 184 12.54 -40.47 -9.97
C LYS A 184 13.65 -40.53 -8.93
N VAL A 185 13.37 -40.27 -7.67
CA VAL A 185 14.37 -40.40 -6.58
C VAL A 185 14.32 -41.79 -5.91
N GLY A 186 13.26 -42.56 -6.10
CA GLY A 186 13.14 -43.94 -5.58
C GLY A 186 14.16 -44.91 -6.18
N ASN A 187 14.50 -44.77 -7.46
CA ASN A 187 15.28 -45.80 -8.18
C ASN A 187 16.77 -45.46 -8.37
N MET A 188 17.19 -44.20 -8.25
CA MET A 188 18.63 -43.83 -8.30
C MET A 188 19.27 -43.72 -6.91
N ALA A 189 18.50 -43.48 -5.85
CA ALA A 189 19.03 -43.41 -4.49
C ALA A 189 19.18 -44.80 -3.85
N ALA A 190 18.27 -45.75 -4.14
CA ALA A 190 18.36 -47.12 -3.63
C ALA A 190 19.58 -47.86 -4.18
N GLU A 191 19.87 -47.73 -5.48
CA GLU A 191 20.98 -48.43 -6.14
C GLU A 191 22.36 -47.91 -5.68
N LYS A 192 22.47 -46.59 -5.44
CA LYS A 192 23.71 -45.96 -4.96
C LYS A 192 23.95 -46.19 -3.46
N VAL A 193 22.89 -46.31 -2.67
CA VAL A 193 22.99 -46.60 -1.22
C VAL A 193 23.36 -48.06 -0.96
N ASP A 194 22.85 -49.01 -1.76
CA ASP A 194 23.23 -50.42 -1.64
C ASP A 194 24.66 -50.69 -2.15
N GLN A 195 25.09 -50.01 -3.21
CA GLN A 195 26.50 -50.08 -3.66
C GLN A 195 27.48 -49.54 -2.62
N LEU A 196 27.13 -48.44 -1.93
CA LEU A 196 27.96 -47.88 -0.87
C LEU A 196 27.96 -48.73 0.41
N LYS A 197 26.83 -49.38 0.75
CA LYS A 197 26.78 -50.32 1.88
C LYS A 197 27.62 -51.57 1.63
N ASN A 198 27.57 -52.15 0.44
CA ASN A 198 28.34 -53.37 0.14
C ASN A 198 29.85 -53.10 0.09
N GLN A 199 30.28 -51.98 -0.49
CA GLN A 199 31.70 -51.57 -0.47
C GLN A 199 32.22 -51.22 0.93
N ALA A 200 31.38 -50.67 1.80
CA ALA A 200 31.75 -50.41 3.19
C ALA A 200 31.79 -51.70 4.02
N THR A 201 30.95 -52.69 3.71
CA THR A 201 30.88 -53.95 4.45
C THR A 201 32.03 -54.89 4.09
N GLU A 202 32.42 -54.98 2.81
CA GLU A 202 33.62 -55.75 2.40
C GLU A 202 34.92 -55.16 3.00
N LYS A 203 35.08 -53.84 2.99
CA LYS A 203 36.26 -53.18 3.59
C LYS A 203 36.35 -53.33 5.11
N VAL A 204 35.21 -53.50 5.79
CA VAL A 204 35.18 -53.75 7.24
C VAL A 204 35.46 -55.21 7.55
N ILE A 205 35.00 -56.15 6.72
CA ILE A 205 35.29 -57.58 6.89
C ILE A 205 36.77 -57.88 6.63
N GLU A 206 37.34 -57.36 5.54
CA GLU A 206 38.77 -57.57 5.18
C GLU A 206 39.71 -57.03 6.27
N LYS A 207 39.38 -55.86 6.84
CA LYS A 207 40.13 -55.24 7.93
C LYS A 207 39.92 -55.92 9.29
N THR A 208 38.85 -56.69 9.45
CA THR A 208 38.56 -57.46 10.67
C THR A 208 39.24 -58.84 10.62
N GLU A 209 39.34 -59.46 9.44
CA GLU A 209 40.05 -60.73 9.26
C GLU A 209 41.58 -60.57 9.39
N GLU A 210 42.14 -59.47 8.86
CA GLU A 210 43.57 -59.15 9.03
C GLU A 210 43.94 -58.93 10.51
N LYS A 211 43.01 -58.34 11.28
CA LYS A 211 43.18 -58.07 12.72
C LYS A 211 42.97 -59.30 13.62
N ILE A 212 42.24 -60.31 13.14
CA ILE A 212 42.06 -61.57 13.86
C ILE A 212 43.27 -62.49 13.66
N LEU A 213 43.89 -62.49 12.47
CA LEU A 213 45.11 -63.26 12.20
C LEU A 213 46.34 -62.75 12.97
N GLU A 214 46.48 -61.45 13.20
CA GLU A 214 47.54 -60.89 14.07
C GLU A 214 47.37 -61.25 15.56
N SER A 215 46.15 -61.56 16.00
CA SER A 215 45.84 -61.86 17.41
C SER A 215 45.95 -63.34 17.81
N VAL A 216 46.28 -64.24 16.87
CA VAL A 216 46.35 -65.70 17.09
C VAL A 216 47.78 -66.25 16.96
N THR A 217 48.78 -65.41 16.67
CA THR A 217 50.21 -65.82 16.54
C THR A 217 51.16 -65.22 17.59
N GLU A 218 50.65 -64.82 18.75
CA GLU A 218 51.45 -64.69 20.00
C GLU A 218 51.03 -65.74 21.04
#